data_AF-A0A2M6ZXU7-F1
#
_entry.id   AF-A0A2M6ZXU7-F1
#
_cell.length_a   1.000
_cell.length_b   1.000
_cell.length_c   1.000
_cell.angle_alpha   90.00
_cell.angle_beta   90.00
_cell.angle_gamma   90.00
#
_symmetry.space_group_name_H-M   'P 1'
#
loop_
_entity.id
_entity.type
_entity.pdbx_description
1 polymer ?
#
loop_
_entity_poly.entity_id
_entity_poly.type
_entity_poly.pdbx_seq_one_letter_code
_entity_poly.pdbx_strand_id
1 'polypeptide(L)'
;GYGEAFGHGLGHGVGLDAHEQPRLGPNSTDILAAGMVFTLEPGIYLEGWGGVRIEDMVLLEEKGAHILTNASKSQIPSTNDKIGVSCQGPGISHSSP
;
A
#
# COMPACT_ATOMS: atom_id res chain seq x y z
N GLY A 1 1.36 16.19 9.23
CA GLY A 1 1.65 17.33 8.35
C GLY A 1 1.21 17.14 6.91
N TYR A 2 1.04 15.90 6.41
CA TYR A 2 0.71 15.61 5.00
C TYR A 2 -0.60 14.82 4.84
N GLY A 3 -1.56 14.96 5.75
CA GLY A 3 -2.81 14.17 5.72
C GLY A 3 -3.58 14.33 4.41
N GLU A 4 -3.69 15.58 3.92
CA GLU A 4 -4.36 15.90 2.65
C GLU A 4 -3.70 15.26 1.42
N ALA A 5 -2.42 14.88 1.52
CA ALA A 5 -1.66 14.25 0.44
C ALA A 5 -1.73 12.70 0.49
N PHE A 6 -2.43 12.13 1.47
CA PHE A 6 -2.70 10.70 1.60
C PHE A 6 -4.17 10.41 1.26
N GLY A 7 -4.47 10.36 -0.04
CA GLY A 7 -5.84 10.32 -0.57
C GLY A 7 -6.48 8.94 -0.77
N HIS A 8 -5.84 7.85 -0.32
CA HIS A 8 -6.33 6.49 -0.54
C HIS A 8 -6.38 5.66 0.76
N GLY A 9 -6.99 4.46 0.70
CA GLY A 9 -6.99 3.52 1.82
C GLY A 9 -5.57 3.05 2.18
N LEU A 10 -5.39 2.55 3.40
CA LEU A 10 -4.11 2.00 3.84
C LEU A 10 -3.74 0.71 3.09
N GLY A 11 -4.71 -0.05 2.60
CA GLY A 11 -4.48 -1.26 1.83
C GLY A 11 -5.75 -2.09 1.60
N HIS A 12 -5.57 -3.34 1.17
CA HIS A 12 -6.66 -4.25 0.82
C HIS A 12 -6.25 -5.72 0.96
N GLY A 13 -7.24 -6.61 1.04
CA GLY A 13 -7.03 -8.05 0.99
C GLY A 13 -6.44 -8.51 -0.34
N VAL A 14 -5.69 -9.61 -0.31
CA VAL A 14 -5.07 -10.24 -1.47
C VAL A 14 -5.29 -11.74 -1.40
N GLY A 15 -5.70 -12.34 -2.52
CA GLY A 15 -5.94 -13.77 -2.63
C GLY A 15 -5.85 -14.27 -4.07
N LEU A 16 -6.97 -14.79 -4.58
CA LEU A 16 -7.11 -15.12 -6.00
C LEU A 16 -7.15 -13.86 -6.86
N ASP A 17 -7.77 -12.80 -6.35
CA ASP A 17 -7.75 -11.47 -6.91
C ASP A 17 -6.71 -10.59 -6.21
N ALA A 18 -6.17 -9.65 -6.99
CA ALA A 18 -5.24 -8.66 -6.46
C ALA A 18 -5.92 -7.73 -5.43
N HIS A 19 -7.23 -7.50 -5.54
CA HIS A 19 -8.00 -6.65 -4.64
C HIS A 19 -9.20 -7.41 -4.10
N GLU A 20 -9.10 -7.86 -2.85
CA GLU A 20 -10.16 -8.54 -2.12
C GLU A 20 -10.52 -7.79 -0.84
N GLN A 21 -11.54 -8.28 -0.13
CA GLN A 21 -11.75 -7.91 1.26
C GLN A 21 -10.65 -8.54 2.14
N PRO A 22 -10.29 -7.93 3.27
CA PRO A 22 -10.85 -6.69 3.81
C PRO A 22 -10.24 -5.43 3.20
N ARG A 23 -10.98 -4.33 3.17
CA ARG A 23 -10.43 -3.00 2.88
C ARG A 23 -9.85 -2.39 4.15
N LEU A 24 -8.66 -1.81 4.06
CA LEU A 24 -8.03 -1.09 5.16
C LEU A 24 -8.10 0.41 4.87
N GLY A 25 -8.83 1.15 5.68
CA GLY A 25 -9.00 2.59 5.51
C GLY A 25 -9.92 3.20 6.57
N PRO A 26 -9.96 4.52 6.70
CA PRO A 26 -10.67 5.22 7.78
C PRO A 26 -12.18 4.97 7.79
N ASN A 27 -12.76 4.63 6.63
CA ASN A 27 -14.19 4.39 6.47
C ASN A 27 -14.54 2.89 6.40
N SER A 28 -13.57 1.99 6.59
CA SER A 28 -13.82 0.55 6.52
C SER A 28 -14.45 0.03 7.81
N THR A 29 -15.42 -0.86 7.66
CA THR A 29 -16.02 -1.62 8.76
C THR A 29 -15.55 -3.07 8.80
N ASP A 30 -14.63 -3.45 7.92
CA ASP A 30 -14.17 -4.83 7.80
C ASP A 30 -13.30 -5.22 9.01
N ILE A 31 -13.41 -6.47 9.44
CA ILE A 31 -12.66 -7.02 10.57
C ILE A 31 -11.54 -7.90 10.05
N LEU A 32 -10.31 -7.58 10.45
CA LEU A 32 -9.15 -8.44 10.22
C LEU A 32 -9.19 -9.67 11.12
N ALA A 33 -9.00 -10.85 10.52
CA ALA A 33 -8.95 -12.13 11.21
C ALA A 33 -7.68 -12.90 10.84
N ALA A 34 -7.24 -13.78 11.74
CA ALA A 34 -6.09 -14.63 11.50
C ALA A 34 -6.30 -15.49 10.22
N GLY A 35 -5.25 -15.64 9.43
CA GLY A 35 -5.26 -16.29 8.13
C GLY A 35 -5.48 -15.35 6.94
N MET A 36 -5.90 -14.11 7.17
CA MET A 36 -6.05 -13.12 6.09
C MET A 36 -4.69 -12.58 5.62
N VAL A 37 -4.57 -12.38 4.31
CA VAL A 37 -3.44 -11.70 3.67
C VAL A 37 -3.92 -10.37 3.11
N PHE A 38 -3.20 -9.29 3.37
CA PHE A 38 -3.53 -7.94 2.92
C PHE A 38 -2.30 -7.07 2.72
N THR A 39 -2.46 -5.96 2.01
CA THR A 39 -1.44 -4.94 1.80
C THR A 39 -1.43 -3.91 2.93
N LEU A 40 -0.24 -3.40 3.24
CA LEU A 40 -0.03 -2.15 3.97
C LEU A 40 0.78 -1.23 3.06
N GLU A 41 0.13 -0.23 2.47
CA GLU A 41 0.67 0.55 1.36
C GLU A 41 0.53 2.07 1.53
N PRO A 42 0.89 2.68 2.67
CA PRO A 42 0.77 4.13 2.84
C PRO A 42 1.51 4.91 1.75
N GLY A 43 0.86 5.95 1.23
CA GLY A 43 1.40 6.79 0.17
C GLY A 43 1.14 8.27 0.38
N ILE A 44 2.12 9.10 0.02
CA ILE A 44 2.01 10.57 -0.02
C ILE A 44 2.31 11.02 -1.44
N TYR A 45 1.40 11.82 -2.01
CA TYR A 45 1.54 12.36 -3.36
C TYR A 45 1.40 13.87 -3.34
N LEU A 46 2.42 14.56 -3.82
CA LEU A 46 2.47 16.02 -3.92
C LEU A 46 2.34 16.40 -5.40
N GLU A 47 1.27 17.11 -5.72
CA GLU A 47 1.00 17.57 -7.07
C GLU A 47 2.18 18.39 -7.62
N GLY A 48 2.55 18.13 -8.87
CA GLY A 48 3.68 18.79 -9.54
C GLY A 48 5.07 18.33 -9.11
N TRP A 49 5.19 17.47 -8.08
CA TRP A 49 6.47 16.94 -7.62
C TRP A 49 6.58 15.42 -7.83
N GLY A 50 5.57 14.68 -7.37
CA GLY A 50 5.54 13.22 -7.43
C GLY A 50 5.05 12.62 -6.13
N GLY A 51 5.31 11.34 -5.89
CA GLY A 51 4.87 10.66 -4.69
C GLY A 51 5.72 9.46 -4.31
N VAL A 52 5.54 9.02 -3.07
CA VAL A 52 6.19 7.84 -2.50
C VAL A 52 5.10 6.97 -1.91
N ARG A 53 5.13 5.69 -2.27
CA ARG A 53 4.38 4.62 -1.63
C ARG A 53 5.35 3.49 -1.28
N ILE A 54 5.16 2.91 -0.11
CA ILE A 54 5.89 1.71 0.31
C ILE A 54 4.82 0.69 0.67
N GLU A 55 4.89 -0.48 0.04
CA GLU A 55 3.89 -1.52 0.13
C GLU A 55 4.52 -2.83 0.60
N ASP A 56 3.91 -3.43 1.62
CA ASP A 56 4.20 -4.79 2.07
C ASP A 56 2.93 -5.65 2.05
N MET A 57 3.09 -6.94 1.74
CA MET A 57 2.04 -7.94 1.96
C MET A 57 2.23 -8.57 3.33
N VAL A 58 1.13 -8.71 4.07
CA VAL A 58 1.13 -9.16 5.46
C VAL A 58 0.12 -10.28 5.64
N LEU A 59 0.56 -11.38 6.24
CA LEU A 59 -0.30 -12.42 6.80
C LEU A 59 -0.59 -12.08 8.27
N LEU A 60 -1.87 -12.00 8.64
CA LEU A 60 -2.25 -11.92 10.05
C LEU A 60 -2.26 -13.33 10.65
N GLU A 61 -1.44 -13.54 11.68
CA GLU A 61 -1.40 -14.79 12.44
C GLU A 61 -2.24 -14.65 13.72
N GLU A 62 -2.50 -15.74 14.43
CA GLU A 62 -3.22 -15.69 15.72
C GLU A 62 -2.55 -14.76 16.73
N LYS A 63 -1.22 -14.61 16.62
CA LYS A 63 -0.39 -13.82 17.54
C LYS A 63 0.55 -12.89 16.76
N GLY A 64 -0.05 -11.92 16.08
CA GLY A 64 0.68 -10.84 15.43
C GLY A 64 0.61 -10.92 13.91
N ALA A 65 1.53 -10.22 13.26
CA ALA A 65 1.54 -10.05 11.81
C ALA A 65 2.90 -10.48 11.23
N HIS A 66 2.86 -11.18 10.11
CA HIS A 66 4.02 -11.70 9.40
C HIS A 66 4.13 -11.02 8.02
N ILE A 67 5.23 -10.31 7.80
CA ILE A 67 5.53 -9.66 6.52
C ILE A 67 6.01 -10.71 5.50
N LEU A 68 5.32 -10.82 4.38
CA LEU A 68 5.64 -11.76 3.30
C LEU A 68 6.64 -11.19 2.28
N THR A 69 6.79 -9.86 2.24
CA THR A 69 7.63 -9.12 1.30
C THR A 69 8.98 -8.72 1.91
N ASN A 70 10.07 -9.04 1.21
CA ASN A 70 11.44 -8.88 1.73
C ASN A 70 12.24 -7.74 1.07
N ALA A 71 11.62 -6.95 0.21
CA ALA A 71 12.31 -5.84 -0.46
C ALA A 71 12.83 -4.82 0.57
N SER A 72 14.05 -4.33 0.36
CA SER A 72 14.63 -3.29 1.21
C SER A 72 13.80 -2.02 1.12
N LYS A 73 13.37 -1.52 2.27
CA LYS A 73 12.58 -0.28 2.40
C LYS A 73 13.47 0.94 2.68
N SER A 74 14.75 0.73 2.98
CA SER A 74 15.69 1.79 3.36
C SER A 74 16.40 2.43 2.17
N GLN A 75 16.34 1.80 1.00
CA GLN A 75 17.03 2.25 -0.20
C GLN A 75 16.04 2.35 -1.34
N ILE A 76 15.87 3.55 -1.89
CA ILE A 76 15.16 3.76 -3.16
C ILE A 76 16.13 3.27 -4.25
N PRO A 77 15.85 2.16 -4.95
CA PRO A 77 16.70 1.74 -6.05
C PRO A 77 16.56 2.75 -7.19
N SER A 78 17.62 2.94 -7.96
CA SER A 78 17.57 3.74 -9.17
C SER A 78 16.66 3.06 -10.20
N THR A 79 15.37 3.42 -10.21
CA THR A 79 14.36 3.31 -11.29
C THR A 79 14.17 1.99 -12.05
N ASN A 80 14.93 0.92 -11.80
CA ASN A 80 14.89 -0.32 -12.58
C ASN A 80 14.61 -1.60 -11.76
N ASP A 81 14.61 -1.52 -10.43
CA ASP A 81 14.20 -2.66 -9.61
C ASP A 81 12.70 -2.56 -9.36
N LYS A 82 11.97 -3.66 -9.64
CA LYS A 82 10.55 -3.82 -9.32
C LYS A 82 10.34 -3.90 -7.81
N ILE A 83 10.61 -2.80 -7.12
CA ILE A 83 10.16 -2.55 -5.75
C ILE A 83 8.84 -1.78 -5.88
N GLY A 84 7.89 -1.99 -4.97
CA GLY A 84 6.64 -1.23 -4.88
C GLY A 84 6.80 0.28 -4.60
N VAL A 85 7.95 0.87 -4.97
CA VAL A 85 8.18 2.31 -5.01
C VAL A 85 7.64 2.82 -6.35
N SER A 86 6.35 3.16 -6.36
CA SER A 86 5.74 3.86 -7.48
C SER A 86 6.10 5.36 -7.37
N CYS A 87 7.21 5.77 -7.96
CA CYS A 87 7.48 7.18 -8.24
C CYS A 87 6.64 7.61 -9.46
N GLN A 88 5.48 8.23 -9.24
CA GLN A 88 4.69 8.79 -10.33
C GLN A 88 5.19 10.20 -10.64
N GLY A 89 5.65 10.43 -11.88
CA GLY A 89 6.08 11.74 -12.35
C GLY A 89 4.92 12.73 -12.53
N PRO A 90 5.22 14.03 -12.73
CA PRO A 90 4.18 15.04 -12.91
C PRO A 90 3.40 14.79 -14.21
N GLY A 91 2.09 14.53 -14.09
CA GLY A 91 1.18 14.46 -15.25
C GLY A 91 0.18 13.30 -15.30
N ILE A 92 0.14 12.40 -14.32
CA ILE A 92 -0.83 11.28 -14.31
C ILE A 92 -2.06 11.68 -13.47
N SER A 93 -3.15 12.00 -14.17
CA SER A 93 -4.46 12.16 -13.56
C SER A 93 -4.88 10.85 -12.89
N HIS A 94 -5.08 10.87 -11.58
CA HIS A 94 -5.66 9.74 -10.86
C HIS A 94 -7.15 9.67 -11.17
N SER A 95 -7.54 8.76 -12.06
CA SER A 95 -8.90 8.22 -12.06
C SER A 95 -8.93 7.05 -11.08
N SER A 96 -9.44 7.30 -9.88
CA SER A 96 -9.79 6.22 -8.95
C SER A 96 -10.89 5.35 -9.57
N PRO A 97 -10.79 4.01 -9.55
CA PRO A 97 -11.96 3.15 -9.48
C PRO A 97 -12.62 3.24 -8.09
#